data_AF-A0A9N9GNS6-F1
#
_entry.id   AF-A0A9N9GNS6-F1
#
_cell.length_a   1.000
_cell.length_b   1.000
_cell.length_c   1.000
_cell.angle_alpha   90.00
_cell.angle_beta   90.00
_cell.angle_gamma   90.00
#
_symmetry.space_group_name_H-M   'P 1'
#
loop_
_entity.id
_entity.type
_entity.pdbx_description
1 polymer ?
#
loop_
_entity_poly.entity_id
_entity_poly.type
_entity_poly.pdbx_seq_one_letter_code
_entity_poly.pdbx_strand_id
1 'polypeptide(L)'
;MVEKCLFCQIVNHEKAAFIIAENEKALAILDAFPVSDGHTLIITKEHFPNLATVDAKSWEYLLPLIQEIINNLSNAKLSIPPQGFNIISNMNEIAYQSIPHLHLHIIPKYEKDQGFIWNSQSQLKYSLLEMAQNGGEDVNCHLLPKPTPPDQSLTEEDKKKIAFYDDLEKFFKGSIPSDLKS
;
A
#
# COMPACT_ATOMS: atom_id res chain seq x y z
N MET A 1 -18.89 -4.81 15.42
CA MET A 1 -19.00 -5.23 16.83
C MET A 1 -17.59 -5.42 17.37
N VAL A 2 -17.15 -4.53 18.25
CA VAL A 2 -15.78 -4.47 18.79
C VAL A 2 -15.46 -5.71 19.64
N GLU A 3 -16.43 -6.25 20.39
CA GLU A 3 -16.25 -7.39 21.31
C GLU A 3 -15.84 -8.72 20.66
N LYS A 4 -16.03 -8.88 19.34
CA LYS A 4 -15.65 -10.11 18.60
C LYS A 4 -14.45 -9.91 17.69
N CYS A 5 -13.83 -8.73 17.69
CA CYS A 5 -12.71 -8.44 16.81
C CYS A 5 -11.42 -9.06 17.34
N LEU A 6 -10.79 -9.95 16.56
CA LEU A 6 -9.55 -10.60 16.94
C LEU A 6 -8.43 -9.61 17.28
N PHE A 7 -8.29 -8.52 16.52
CA PHE A 7 -7.26 -7.51 16.77
C PHE A 7 -7.55 -6.67 18.02
N CYS A 8 -8.81 -6.36 18.33
CA CYS A 8 -9.16 -5.78 19.63
C CYS A 8 -8.78 -6.71 20.79
N GLN A 9 -9.00 -8.02 20.63
CA GLN A 9 -8.60 -9.00 21.64
C GLN A 9 -7.08 -9.07 21.81
N ILE A 10 -6.30 -8.93 20.72
CA ILE A 10 -4.83 -8.84 20.80
C ILE A 10 -4.40 -7.55 21.52
N VAL A 11 -4.99 -6.40 21.15
CA VAL A 11 -4.71 -5.10 21.77
C VAL A 11 -5.03 -5.12 23.27
N ASN A 12 -6.10 -5.80 23.67
CA ASN A 12 -6.50 -5.96 25.07
C ASN A 12 -5.75 -7.10 25.80
N HIS A 13 -4.76 -7.73 25.16
CA HIS A 13 -4.01 -8.86 25.70
C HIS A 13 -4.85 -10.11 26.04
N GLU A 14 -6.03 -10.25 25.44
CA GLU A 14 -6.91 -11.43 25.57
C GLU A 14 -6.50 -12.57 24.64
N LYS A 15 -5.70 -12.27 23.60
CA LYS A 15 -5.15 -13.23 22.65
C LYS A 15 -3.65 -13.05 22.53
N ALA A 16 -2.93 -14.16 22.37
CA ALA A 16 -1.49 -14.15 22.19
C ALA A 16 -1.12 -13.60 20.81
N ALA A 17 -0.09 -12.75 20.78
CA ALA A 17 0.57 -12.27 19.58
C ALA A 17 2.02 -11.92 19.92
N PHE A 18 2.92 -12.00 18.94
CA PHE A 18 4.28 -11.49 19.08
C PHE A 18 4.31 -10.01 18.72
N ILE A 19 4.22 -9.15 19.73
CA ILE A 19 4.38 -7.70 19.57
C ILE A 19 5.88 -7.40 19.42
N ILE A 20 6.25 -6.75 18.32
CA ILE A 20 7.65 -6.43 17.98
C ILE A 20 7.96 -4.92 18.01
N ALA A 21 6.92 -4.08 17.97
CA ALA A 21 7.00 -2.65 18.24
C ALA A 21 5.62 -2.14 18.68
N GLU A 22 5.58 -1.02 19.39
CA GLU A 22 4.36 -0.42 19.90
C GLU A 22 4.55 1.07 20.12
N ASN A 23 3.51 1.85 19.86
CA ASN A 23 3.45 3.26 20.26
C ASN A 23 2.10 3.59 20.92
N GLU A 24 1.81 4.86 21.11
CA GLU A 24 0.59 5.33 21.78
C GLU A 24 -0.70 4.77 21.15
N LYS A 25 -0.75 4.63 19.82
CA LYS A 25 -1.98 4.35 19.06
C LYS A 25 -1.97 3.05 18.27
N ALA A 26 -0.84 2.34 18.18
CA ALA A 26 -0.72 1.15 17.36
C ALA A 26 0.29 0.13 17.90
N LEU A 27 0.10 -1.12 17.46
CA LEU A 27 0.99 -2.26 17.70
C LEU A 27 1.51 -2.77 16.36
N ALA A 28 2.76 -3.22 16.32
CA ALA A 28 3.29 -4.06 15.25
C ALA A 28 3.42 -5.49 15.76
N ILE A 29 2.80 -6.44 15.08
CA ILE A 29 2.78 -7.87 15.43
C ILE A 29 3.27 -8.72 14.26
N LEU A 30 3.88 -9.87 14.52
CA LEU A 30 4.14 -10.85 13.47
C LEU A 30 2.82 -11.48 12.98
N ASP A 31 2.68 -11.62 11.66
CA ASP A 31 1.53 -12.32 11.09
C ASP A 31 1.61 -13.82 11.43
N ALA A 32 0.50 -14.40 11.88
CA ALA A 32 0.40 -15.83 12.18
C ALA A 32 0.35 -16.71 10.92
N PHE A 33 -0.02 -16.12 9.78
CA PHE A 33 -0.08 -16.75 8.46
C PHE A 33 0.79 -15.94 7.48
N PRO A 34 2.12 -15.92 7.67
CA PRO A 34 3.00 -15.07 6.89
C PRO A 34 3.02 -15.49 5.42
N VAL A 35 3.02 -14.51 4.51
CA VAL A 35 3.23 -14.76 3.06
C VAL A 35 4.71 -14.60 2.67
N SER A 36 5.53 -14.04 3.55
CA SER A 36 6.97 -13.86 3.39
C SER A 36 7.62 -13.81 4.77
N ASP A 37 8.91 -14.14 4.86
CA ASP A 37 9.64 -14.06 6.11
C ASP A 37 9.66 -12.62 6.65
N GLY A 38 9.36 -12.47 7.94
CA GLY A 38 9.22 -11.15 8.57
C GLY A 38 7.91 -10.42 8.28
N HIS A 39 6.91 -11.07 7.66
CA HIS A 39 5.58 -10.50 7.47
C HIS A 39 4.99 -9.99 8.80
N THR A 40 4.78 -8.68 8.85
CA THR A 40 4.34 -7.96 10.04
C THR A 40 3.04 -7.24 9.76
N LEU A 41 2.14 -7.21 10.75
CA LEU A 41 0.92 -6.42 10.74
C LEU A 41 1.08 -5.24 11.69
N ILE A 42 0.84 -4.02 11.22
CA ILE A 42 0.64 -2.86 12.09
C ILE A 42 -0.86 -2.69 12.27
N ILE A 43 -1.34 -2.76 13.51
CA ILE A 43 -2.76 -2.66 13.88
C ILE A 43 -2.98 -1.44 14.77
N THR A 44 -4.08 -0.71 14.57
CA THR A 44 -4.47 0.36 15.49
C THR A 44 -4.97 -0.22 16.81
N LYS A 45 -4.73 0.48 17.93
CA LYS A 45 -5.29 0.11 19.23
C LYS A 45 -6.78 0.38 19.29
N GLU A 46 -7.21 1.52 18.73
CA GLU A 46 -8.62 1.81 18.52
C GLU A 46 -9.16 1.01 17.33
N HIS A 47 -10.45 0.64 17.39
CA HIS A 47 -11.10 -0.12 16.36
C HIS A 47 -11.62 0.78 15.23
N PHE A 48 -10.89 0.79 14.11
CA PHE A 48 -11.36 1.35 12.84
C PHE A 48 -11.61 0.19 11.88
N PRO A 49 -12.77 0.06 11.21
CA PRO A 49 -13.02 -1.03 10.29
C PRO A 49 -11.98 -1.13 9.16
N ASN A 50 -11.52 -0.01 8.63
CA ASN A 50 -10.51 0.08 7.57
C ASN A 50 -9.97 1.52 7.45
N LEU A 51 -9.08 1.73 6.49
CA LEU A 51 -8.39 3.01 6.27
C LEU A 51 -9.35 4.18 5.98
N ALA A 52 -10.52 3.94 5.38
CA ALA A 52 -11.46 5.02 5.06
C ALA A 52 -12.11 5.67 6.30
N THR A 53 -11.97 5.03 7.47
CA THR A 53 -12.63 5.44 8.71
C THR A 53 -11.68 5.97 9.78
N VAL A 54 -10.38 5.88 9.56
CA VAL A 54 -9.38 6.35 10.53
C VAL A 54 -9.33 7.87 10.53
N ASP A 55 -9.18 8.46 11.71
CA ASP A 55 -8.92 9.90 11.82
C ASP A 55 -7.44 10.22 11.48
N ALA A 56 -7.20 11.46 11.06
CA ALA A 56 -5.86 11.90 10.64
C ALA A 56 -4.79 11.73 11.74
N LYS A 57 -5.16 11.96 13.01
CA LYS A 57 -4.20 11.83 14.12
C LYS A 57 -3.80 10.38 14.30
N SER A 58 -4.77 9.47 14.36
CA SER A 58 -4.50 8.03 14.49
C SER A 58 -3.67 7.48 13.31
N TRP A 59 -3.90 8.01 12.10
CA TRP A 59 -3.09 7.68 10.92
C TRP A 59 -1.63 8.10 11.04
N GLU A 60 -1.35 9.30 11.56
CA GLU A 60 0.01 9.82 11.73
C GLU A 60 0.90 8.90 12.59
N TYR A 61 0.33 8.22 13.58
CA TYR A 61 1.07 7.28 14.42
C TYR A 61 1.45 5.96 13.72
N LEU A 62 0.85 5.63 12.58
CA LEU A 62 1.22 4.40 11.85
C LEU A 62 2.53 4.58 11.10
N LEU A 63 2.81 5.79 10.57
CA LEU A 63 3.96 6.04 9.71
C LEU A 63 5.32 5.78 10.39
N PRO A 64 5.56 6.20 11.66
CA PRO A 64 6.80 5.88 12.35
C PRO A 64 7.00 4.37 12.54
N LEU A 65 5.94 3.63 12.85
CA LEU A 65 6.03 2.16 13.00
C LEU A 65 6.36 1.48 11.68
N ILE A 66 5.77 1.94 10.56
CA ILE A 66 6.12 1.41 9.23
C ILE A 66 7.64 1.54 8.99
N GLN A 67 8.20 2.73 9.23
CA GLN A 67 9.63 2.98 9.04
C GLN A 67 10.49 2.16 9.99
N GLU A 68 10.10 2.09 11.27
CA GLU A 68 10.81 1.29 12.28
C GLU A 68 10.87 -0.19 11.89
N ILE A 69 9.74 -0.78 11.49
CA ILE A 69 9.69 -2.19 11.09
C ILE A 69 10.52 -2.44 9.83
N ILE A 70 10.44 -1.57 8.81
CA ILE A 70 11.25 -1.69 7.60
C ILE A 70 12.75 -1.61 7.93
N ASN A 71 13.14 -0.66 8.79
CA ASN A 71 14.54 -0.52 9.20
C ASN A 71 15.02 -1.73 10.00
N ASN A 72 14.21 -2.24 10.92
CA ASN A 72 14.53 -3.42 11.71
C ASN A 72 14.71 -4.66 10.83
N LEU A 73 13.81 -4.89 9.87
CA LEU A 73 13.87 -6.02 8.95
C LEU A 73 15.03 -5.89 7.95
N SER A 74 15.32 -4.68 7.47
CA SER A 74 16.45 -4.43 6.56
C SER A 74 17.81 -4.66 7.24
N ASN A 75 17.91 -4.38 8.54
CA ASN A 75 19.13 -4.54 9.34
C ASN A 75 19.19 -5.89 10.07
N ALA A 76 18.21 -6.78 9.88
CA ALA A 76 18.21 -8.09 10.47
C ALA A 76 19.42 -8.90 9.94
N LYS A 77 20.11 -9.60 10.85
CA LYS A 77 21.29 -10.43 10.52
C LYS A 77 20.88 -11.75 9.87
N LEU A 78 20.26 -11.67 8.70
CA LEU A 78 19.84 -12.81 7.88
C LEU A 78 20.94 -13.17 6.88
N SER A 79 20.97 -14.44 6.44
CA SER A 79 21.86 -14.88 5.35
C SER A 79 21.52 -14.21 4.01
N ILE A 80 20.24 -13.87 3.83
CA ILE A 80 19.72 -13.16 2.66
C ILE A 80 18.86 -12.01 3.18
N PRO A 81 19.23 -10.75 2.95
CA PRO A 81 18.41 -9.60 3.35
C PRO A 81 17.25 -9.38 2.36
N PRO A 82 16.12 -8.79 2.81
CA PRO A 82 15.06 -8.40 1.91
C PRO A 82 15.56 -7.36 0.89
N GLN A 83 15.14 -7.51 -0.36
CA GLN A 83 15.47 -6.62 -1.48
C GLN A 83 14.41 -5.52 -1.68
N GLY A 84 13.28 -5.62 -1.00
CA GLY A 84 12.21 -4.63 -1.04
C GLY A 84 11.09 -4.95 -0.06
N PHE A 85 10.02 -4.15 -0.08
CA PHE A 85 8.87 -4.33 0.78
C PHE A 85 7.58 -3.96 0.03
N ASN A 86 6.50 -4.66 0.34
CA ASN A 86 5.14 -4.24 0.01
C ASN A 86 4.44 -3.77 1.30
N ILE A 87 3.85 -2.58 1.25
CA ILE A 87 3.01 -2.05 2.32
C ILE A 87 1.58 -2.04 1.80
N ILE A 88 0.67 -2.78 2.43
CA ILE A 88 -0.68 -3.01 1.91
C ILE A 88 -1.71 -2.81 3.01
N SER A 89 -2.78 -2.08 2.69
CA SER A 89 -4.02 -2.08 3.48
C SER A 89 -5.15 -2.51 2.59
N ASN A 90 -5.90 -3.51 3.04
CA ASN A 90 -7.05 -4.04 2.32
C ASN A 90 -8.34 -3.49 2.93
N MET A 91 -9.30 -3.10 2.09
CA MET A 91 -10.59 -2.56 2.54
C MET A 91 -11.75 -3.33 1.93
N ASN A 92 -12.58 -3.91 2.79
CA ASN A 92 -13.68 -4.81 2.47
C ASN A 92 -13.22 -6.17 1.93
N GLU A 93 -14.12 -7.16 2.02
CA GLU A 93 -13.84 -8.56 1.70
C GLU A 93 -13.34 -8.77 0.26
N ILE A 94 -13.94 -8.06 -0.70
CA ILE A 94 -13.56 -8.16 -2.13
C ILE A 94 -12.11 -7.72 -2.40
N ALA A 95 -11.55 -6.88 -1.52
CA ALA A 95 -10.15 -6.46 -1.56
C ALA A 95 -9.27 -7.30 -0.62
N TYR A 96 -9.71 -8.50 -0.22
CA TYR A 96 -9.01 -9.43 0.67
C TYR A 96 -8.87 -8.95 2.12
N GLN A 97 -9.75 -8.07 2.61
CA GLN A 97 -9.80 -7.75 4.04
C GLN A 97 -10.50 -8.87 4.81
N SER A 98 -9.75 -9.67 5.57
CA SER A 98 -10.28 -10.77 6.38
C SER A 98 -10.78 -10.33 7.76
N ILE A 99 -10.07 -9.39 8.39
CA ILE A 99 -10.42 -8.83 9.70
C ILE A 99 -10.81 -7.37 9.50
N PRO A 100 -12.07 -6.98 9.79
CA PRO A 100 -12.55 -5.61 9.65
C PRO A 100 -12.06 -4.75 10.83
N HIS A 101 -10.75 -4.60 10.92
CA HIS A 101 -10.01 -3.74 11.84
C HIS A 101 -8.78 -3.26 11.08
N LEU A 102 -8.47 -1.97 11.12
CA LEU A 102 -7.41 -1.37 10.33
C LEU A 102 -6.07 -2.01 10.63
N HIS A 103 -5.51 -2.62 9.59
CA HIS A 103 -4.18 -3.17 9.61
C HIS A 103 -3.42 -2.84 8.33
N LEU A 104 -2.10 -2.70 8.48
CA LEU A 104 -1.15 -2.56 7.39
C LEU A 104 -0.26 -3.80 7.40
N HIS A 105 -0.21 -4.48 6.26
CA HIS A 105 0.78 -5.51 6.00
C HIS A 105 2.11 -4.84 5.66
N ILE A 106 3.19 -5.25 6.31
CA ILE A 106 4.58 -5.00 5.91
C ILE A 106 5.15 -6.34 5.47
N ILE A 107 5.27 -6.54 4.16
CA ILE A 107 5.67 -7.82 3.56
C ILE A 107 7.06 -7.63 2.94
N PRO A 108 8.11 -8.22 3.53
CA PRO A 108 9.43 -8.19 2.94
C PRO A 108 9.46 -8.97 1.62
N LYS A 109 10.25 -8.50 0.67
CA LYS A 109 10.39 -9.07 -0.67
C LYS A 109 11.83 -9.51 -0.86
N TYR A 110 12.05 -10.82 -0.96
CA TYR A 110 13.38 -11.39 -1.19
C TYR A 110 13.59 -11.66 -2.69
N GLU A 111 12.57 -12.23 -3.34
CA GLU A 111 12.56 -12.55 -4.76
C GLU A 111 11.30 -12.01 -5.44
N LYS A 112 11.38 -11.67 -6.74
CA LYS A 112 10.30 -10.99 -7.48
C LYS A 112 9.00 -11.80 -7.55
N ASP A 113 9.09 -13.12 -7.64
CA ASP A 113 7.99 -14.07 -7.85
C ASP A 113 7.50 -14.76 -6.56
N GLN A 114 8.03 -14.40 -5.39
CA GLN A 114 7.65 -14.98 -4.09
C GLN A 114 6.93 -13.96 -3.18
N GLY A 115 6.11 -14.44 -2.24
CA GLY A 115 5.34 -13.59 -1.33
C GLY A 115 4.22 -12.82 -2.02
N PHE A 116 4.11 -11.50 -1.79
CA PHE A 116 3.09 -10.69 -2.47
C PHE A 116 3.42 -10.54 -3.96
N ILE A 117 2.48 -10.90 -4.83
CA ILE A 117 2.64 -10.86 -6.29
C ILE A 117 1.70 -9.79 -6.86
N TRP A 118 2.28 -8.78 -7.49
CA TRP A 118 1.53 -7.79 -8.25
C TRP A 118 1.17 -8.34 -9.63
N ASN A 119 -0.10 -8.66 -9.86
CA ASN A 119 -0.60 -9.11 -11.16
C ASN A 119 -1.32 -7.94 -11.87
N SER A 120 -0.61 -7.25 -12.77
CA SER A 120 -1.18 -6.16 -13.55
C SER A 120 -1.98 -6.70 -14.74
N GLN A 121 -3.28 -6.86 -14.57
CA GLN A 121 -4.22 -7.04 -15.67
C GLN A 121 -5.16 -5.85 -15.71
N SER A 122 -5.01 -4.97 -16.71
CA SER A 122 -5.85 -3.80 -16.85
C SER A 122 -7.11 -4.13 -17.66
N GLN A 123 -8.27 -3.90 -17.06
CA GLN A 123 -9.58 -3.98 -17.72
C GLN A 123 -10.40 -2.75 -17.33
N LEU A 124 -10.01 -1.59 -17.86
CA LEU A 124 -10.68 -0.32 -17.56
C LEU A 124 -11.98 -0.21 -18.36
N LYS A 125 -13.10 0.06 -17.68
CA LYS A 125 -14.43 0.25 -18.30
C LYS A 125 -14.87 1.71 -18.39
N TYR A 126 -14.24 2.59 -17.61
CA TYR A 126 -14.61 4.00 -17.46
C TYR A 126 -13.40 4.90 -17.68
N SER A 127 -13.64 6.16 -18.05
CA SER A 127 -12.60 7.18 -18.10
C SER A 127 -12.10 7.49 -16.69
N LEU A 128 -10.81 7.30 -16.45
CA LEU A 128 -10.19 7.63 -15.17
C LEU A 128 -10.30 9.12 -14.84
N LEU A 129 -10.26 9.98 -15.86
CA LEU A 129 -10.39 11.43 -15.69
C LEU A 129 -11.79 11.84 -15.27
N GLU A 130 -12.82 11.31 -15.94
CA GLU A 130 -14.21 11.60 -15.58
C GLU A 130 -14.52 11.09 -14.17
N MET A 131 -14.01 9.90 -13.82
CA MET A 131 -14.16 9.36 -12.46
C MET A 131 -13.53 10.28 -11.42
N ALA A 132 -12.34 10.81 -11.68
CA ALA A 132 -11.67 11.74 -10.77
C ALA A 132 -12.45 13.04 -10.63
N GLN A 133 -12.88 13.65 -11.75
CA GLN A 133 -13.61 14.93 -11.76
C GLN A 133 -14.99 14.86 -11.12
N ASN A 134 -15.66 13.71 -11.19
CA ASN A 134 -17.01 13.53 -10.64
C ASN A 134 -17.02 13.10 -9.16
N GLY A 135 -15.87 13.09 -8.48
CA GLY A 135 -15.70 12.56 -7.12
C GLY A 135 -16.27 13.37 -5.96
N GLY A 136 -16.83 14.57 -6.20
CA GLY A 136 -17.41 15.43 -5.15
C GLY A 136 -17.15 16.93 -5.37
N GLU A 137 -17.63 17.79 -4.46
CA GLU A 137 -17.62 19.25 -4.63
C GLU A 137 -16.23 19.92 -4.56
N ASP A 138 -15.20 19.24 -4.03
CA ASP A 138 -13.86 19.82 -3.78
C ASP A 138 -12.71 19.13 -4.53
N VAL A 139 -12.97 18.47 -5.67
CA VAL A 139 -11.91 17.79 -6.43
C VAL A 139 -11.06 18.79 -7.23
N ASN A 140 -9.81 19.01 -6.80
CA ASN A 140 -8.81 19.75 -7.56
C ASN A 140 -8.04 18.84 -8.55
N CYS A 141 -8.69 18.46 -9.66
CA CYS A 141 -8.03 17.71 -10.74
C CYS A 141 -7.42 18.66 -11.78
N HIS A 142 -6.08 18.65 -11.89
CA HIS A 142 -5.37 19.33 -12.96
C HIS A 142 -4.20 18.49 -13.47
N LEU A 143 -3.92 18.57 -14.78
CA LEU A 143 -2.72 17.97 -15.37
C LEU A 143 -1.55 18.96 -15.18
N LEU A 144 -0.47 18.51 -14.57
CA LEU A 144 0.75 19.31 -14.45
C LEU A 144 1.39 19.51 -15.85
N PRO A 145 1.95 20.71 -16.14
CA PRO A 145 2.67 20.94 -17.38
C PRO A 145 3.91 20.04 -17.45
N LYS A 146 4.33 19.69 -18.67
CA LYS A 146 5.52 18.86 -18.89
C LYS A 146 6.74 19.52 -18.23
N PRO A 147 7.49 18.80 -17.38
CA PRO A 147 8.73 19.35 -16.84
C PRO A 147 9.74 19.55 -17.97
N THR A 148 10.44 20.69 -17.96
CA THR A 148 11.60 20.91 -18.83
C THR A 148 12.68 19.90 -18.42
N PRO A 149 13.24 19.06 -19.31
CA PRO A 149 14.14 17.99 -18.90
C PRO A 149 15.40 18.58 -18.23
N PRO A 150 15.75 18.16 -17.01
CA PRO A 150 17.12 18.33 -16.54
C PRO A 150 18.03 17.35 -17.30
N ASP A 151 19.29 17.76 -17.44
CA ASP A 151 20.36 17.17 -18.26
C ASP A 151 20.40 15.63 -18.32
N GLN A 152 20.69 15.12 -19.52
CA GLN A 152 20.38 13.77 -20.00
C GLN A 152 21.28 12.69 -19.38
N SER A 153 20.69 11.80 -18.57
CA SER A 153 21.23 10.46 -18.28
C SER A 153 20.13 9.39 -18.10
N LEU A 154 19.04 9.49 -18.86
CA LEU A 154 17.89 8.58 -18.74
C LEU A 154 18.16 7.21 -19.40
N THR A 155 17.76 6.13 -18.72
CA THR A 155 17.78 4.77 -19.28
C THR A 155 16.70 4.60 -20.35
N GLU A 156 16.80 3.56 -21.18
CA GLU A 156 15.77 3.26 -22.19
C GLU A 156 14.39 2.94 -21.59
N GLU A 157 14.35 2.39 -20.38
CA GLU A 157 13.08 2.16 -19.66
C GLU A 157 12.48 3.47 -19.16
N ASP A 158 13.32 4.38 -18.66
CA ASP A 158 12.88 5.72 -18.26
C ASP A 158 12.35 6.51 -19.46
N LYS A 159 13.02 6.43 -20.61
CA LYS A 159 12.54 7.05 -21.86
C LYS A 159 11.19 6.50 -22.31
N LYS A 160 10.97 5.18 -22.20
CA LYS A 160 9.67 4.55 -22.51
C LYS A 160 8.57 5.00 -21.53
N LYS A 161 8.87 5.08 -20.24
CA LYS A 161 7.93 5.60 -19.23
C LYS A 161 7.60 7.07 -19.49
N ILE A 162 8.60 7.89 -19.80
CA ILE A 162 8.40 9.31 -20.14
C ILE A 162 7.56 9.47 -21.41
N ALA A 163 7.85 8.71 -22.47
CA ALA A 163 7.06 8.74 -23.70
C ALA A 163 5.60 8.30 -23.47
N PHE A 164 5.38 7.30 -22.60
CA PHE A 164 4.03 6.93 -22.14
C PHE A 164 3.36 8.09 -21.39
N TYR A 165 4.11 8.78 -20.52
CA TYR A 165 3.59 9.93 -19.79
C TYR A 165 3.31 11.15 -20.70
N ASP A 166 4.01 11.29 -21.82
CA ASP A 166 3.80 12.35 -22.81
C ASP A 166 2.47 12.23 -23.57
N ASP A 167 1.90 11.02 -23.64
CA ASP A 167 0.61 10.72 -24.25
C ASP A 167 -0.54 10.60 -23.20
N LEU A 168 -0.30 10.94 -21.92
CA LEU A 168 -1.30 10.86 -20.85
C LEU A 168 -2.59 11.60 -21.16
N GLU A 169 -2.50 12.77 -21.79
CA GLU A 169 -3.69 13.58 -22.09
C GLU A 169 -4.61 12.83 -23.07
N LYS A 170 -4.05 12.07 -24.01
CA LYS A 170 -4.82 11.22 -24.93
C LYS A 170 -5.37 9.98 -24.22
N PHE A 171 -4.55 9.35 -23.37
CA PHE A 171 -4.94 8.17 -22.58
C PHE A 171 -6.10 8.48 -21.64
N PHE A 172 -6.01 9.58 -20.87
CA PHE A 172 -7.03 9.99 -19.91
C PHE A 172 -8.31 10.53 -20.57
N LYS A 173 -8.23 11.05 -21.81
CA LYS A 173 -9.40 11.50 -22.59
C LYS A 173 -10.10 10.37 -23.38
N GLY A 174 -9.70 9.11 -23.20
CA GLY A 174 -10.38 7.94 -23.79
C GLY A 174 -9.85 7.47 -25.14
N SER A 175 -8.77 8.06 -25.65
CA SER A 175 -8.06 7.56 -26.83
C SER A 175 -7.03 6.52 -26.36
N ILE A 176 -7.45 5.29 -26.07
CA ILE A 176 -6.51 4.20 -25.76
C ILE A 176 -5.58 4.04 -26.97
N PRO A 177 -4.26 4.33 -26.86
CA PRO A 177 -3.34 4.05 -27.96
C PRO A 177 -3.35 2.54 -28.22
N SER A 178 -3.45 2.14 -29.49
CA SER A 178 -3.50 0.74 -29.93
C SER A 178 -2.31 -0.09 -29.45
N ASP A 179 -1.23 0.58 -29.08
CA ASP A 179 0.10 0.00 -28.90
C ASP A 179 0.37 -0.44 -27.45
N LEU A 180 -0.62 -0.26 -26.56
CA LEU A 180 -0.57 -0.64 -25.15
C LEU A 180 -1.38 -1.92 -24.83
N LYS A 181 -1.79 -2.67 -25.85
CA LYS A 181 -2.53 -3.94 -25.72
C LYS A 181 -1.64 -5.19 -25.69
N SER A 182 -0.32 -5.04 -25.66
CA SER A 182 0.64 -6.16 -25.64
C SER A 182 1.38 -6.29 -24.31
#